data_AF-A0A944VQ93-F1
#
_entry.id   AF-A0A944VQ93-F1
#
_cell.length_a   1.000
_cell.length_b   1.000
_cell.length_c   1.000
_cell.angle_alpha   90.00
_cell.angle_beta   90.00
_cell.angle_gamma   90.00
#
_symmetry.space_group_name_H-M   'P 1'
#
loop_
_entity.id
_entity.type
_entity.pdbx_description
1 polymer ?
#
loop_
_entity_poly.entity_id
_entity_poly.type
_entity_poly.pdbx_seq_one_letter_code
_entity_poly.pdbx_strand_id
1 'polypeptide(L)'
;DGLSSIPFISNLSESSYRAYAVLLIIVAIAFIFLSLKNVVSNMKALMLNQIEFGLDKALAKGGGLLAILIGILITFSVQSSSITTSILVPIVGSGILSIENAFPITLGANIGTTITAVLASFAVDDPAGLTIALHHVFFNLIGVIIVYPVKAVRNIPVNLAKRLSVITAKRRYIAILYVLVTFLLLPLLGVVLFN
;
A
#
# COMPACT_ATOMS: atom_id res chain seq x y z
N ASP A 1 -37.50 4.81 -3.56
CA ASP A 1 -36.42 5.75 -3.22
C ASP A 1 -36.60 6.31 -1.81
N GLY A 2 -35.83 5.85 -0.83
CA GLY A 2 -35.95 6.26 0.58
C GLY A 2 -35.68 7.76 0.85
N LEU A 3 -35.32 8.53 -0.18
CA LEU A 3 -35.19 9.98 -0.13
C LEU A 3 -36.55 10.71 -0.22
N SER A 4 -37.55 10.13 -0.90
CA SER A 4 -38.88 10.75 -1.06
C SER A 4 -39.76 10.63 0.21
N SER A 5 -39.36 9.81 1.18
CA SER A 5 -40.04 9.66 2.48
C SER A 5 -39.65 10.75 3.50
N ILE A 6 -38.70 11.64 3.16
CA ILE A 6 -38.32 12.76 4.03
C ILE A 6 -39.27 13.94 3.75
N PRO A 7 -40.07 14.41 4.73
CA PRO A 7 -41.14 15.42 4.51
C PRO A 7 -40.67 16.75 3.91
N PHE A 8 -39.39 17.08 4.11
CA PHE A 8 -38.75 18.26 3.51
C PHE A 8 -38.46 18.05 2.02
N ILE A 9 -38.04 16.83 1.64
CA ILE A 9 -37.63 16.49 0.28
C ILE A 9 -38.85 16.27 -0.62
N SER A 10 -39.94 15.72 -0.08
CA SER A 10 -41.19 15.48 -0.82
C SER A 10 -41.94 16.74 -1.25
N ASN A 11 -41.62 17.90 -0.66
CA ASN A 11 -42.23 19.20 -0.97
C ASN A 11 -41.41 20.04 -1.97
N LEU A 12 -40.30 19.52 -2.49
CA LEU A 12 -39.43 20.23 -3.41
C LEU A 12 -39.82 19.98 -4.86
N SER A 13 -39.69 21.00 -5.71
CA SER A 13 -39.82 20.81 -7.17
C SER A 13 -38.73 19.87 -7.68
N GLU A 14 -38.99 19.11 -8.76
CA GLU A 14 -38.01 18.21 -9.42
C GLU A 14 -36.67 18.90 -9.73
N SER A 15 -36.71 20.18 -10.12
CA SER A 15 -35.51 21.01 -10.34
C SER A 15 -34.75 21.28 -9.05
N SER A 16 -35.46 21.57 -7.96
CA SER A 16 -34.87 21.81 -6.64
C SER A 16 -34.24 20.53 -6.09
N TYR A 17 -34.90 19.38 -6.24
CA TYR A 17 -34.39 18.07 -5.79
C TYR A 17 -33.02 17.75 -6.41
N ARG A 18 -32.89 17.91 -7.73
CA ARG A 18 -31.61 17.69 -8.44
C ARG A 18 -30.50 18.60 -7.94
N ALA A 19 -30.81 19.88 -7.66
CA ALA A 19 -29.84 20.82 -7.15
C ALA A 19 -29.33 20.44 -5.74
N TYR A 20 -30.23 20.03 -4.85
CA TYR A 20 -29.86 19.54 -3.51
C TYR A 20 -29.05 18.24 -3.57
N ALA A 21 -29.42 17.31 -4.44
CA ALA A 21 -28.66 16.07 -4.62
C ALA A 21 -27.22 16.34 -5.08
N VAL A 22 -27.03 17.24 -6.06
CA VAL A 22 -25.70 17.64 -6.54
C VAL A 22 -24.90 18.32 -5.43
N LEU A 23 -25.53 19.21 -4.66
CA LEU A 23 -24.88 19.87 -3.52
C LEU A 23 -24.42 18.86 -2.47
N LEU A 24 -25.28 17.91 -2.10
CA LEU A 24 -24.96 16.86 -1.12
C LEU A 24 -23.80 15.98 -1.61
N ILE A 25 -23.76 15.63 -2.90
CA ILE A 25 -22.65 14.88 -3.49
C ILE A 25 -21.34 15.69 -3.37
N ILE A 26 -21.35 16.98 -3.72
CA ILE A 26 -20.15 17.84 -3.61
C ILE A 26 -19.67 17.91 -2.16
N VAL A 27 -20.57 18.12 -1.21
CA VAL A 27 -20.25 18.19 0.22
C VAL A 27 -19.72 16.84 0.73
N ALA A 28 -20.34 15.72 0.35
CA ALA A 28 -19.89 14.39 0.73
C ALA A 28 -18.49 14.10 0.17
N ILE A 29 -18.23 14.44 -1.10
CA ILE A 29 -16.92 14.32 -1.72
C ILE A 29 -15.88 15.15 -0.95
N ALA A 30 -16.19 16.41 -0.61
CA ALA A 30 -15.30 17.27 0.15
C ALA A 30 -14.98 16.68 1.54
N PHE A 31 -15.98 16.16 2.25
CA PHE A 31 -15.76 15.49 3.54
C PHE A 31 -14.96 14.21 3.42
N ILE A 32 -15.17 13.40 2.38
CA ILE A 32 -14.36 12.21 2.11
C ILE A 32 -12.89 12.61 1.91
N PHE A 33 -12.61 13.62 1.08
CA PHE A 33 -11.24 14.10 0.88
C PHE A 33 -10.60 14.62 2.18
N LEU A 34 -11.33 15.42 2.97
CA LEU A 34 -10.85 15.92 4.25
C LEU A 34 -10.56 14.79 5.23
N SER A 35 -11.47 13.82 5.33
CA SER A 35 -11.31 12.63 6.17
C SER A 35 -10.10 11.81 5.76
N LEU A 36 -9.97 11.48 4.48
CA LEU A 36 -8.83 10.72 3.94
C LEU A 36 -7.51 11.44 4.19
N LYS A 37 -7.45 12.76 4.00
CA LYS A 37 -6.27 13.56 4.30
C LYS A 37 -5.87 13.44 5.77
N ASN A 38 -6.83 13.57 6.68
CA ASN A 38 -6.58 13.52 8.12
C ASN A 38 -6.16 12.12 8.57
N VAL A 39 -6.82 11.07 8.07
CA VAL A 39 -6.46 9.67 8.35
C VAL A 39 -5.02 9.40 7.90
N VAL A 40 -4.65 9.75 6.66
CA VAL A 40 -3.28 9.56 6.16
C VAL A 40 -2.26 10.35 6.98
N SER A 41 -2.58 11.60 7.35
CA SER A 41 -1.67 12.45 8.14
C SER A 41 -1.43 11.87 9.53
N ASN A 42 -2.49 11.46 10.23
CA ASN A 42 -2.39 10.89 11.57
C ASN A 42 -1.64 9.56 11.55
N MET A 43 -1.93 8.70 10.57
CA MET A 43 -1.22 7.43 10.42
C MET A 43 0.27 7.64 10.14
N LYS A 44 0.64 8.62 9.30
CA LYS A 44 2.05 8.96 9.11
C LYS A 44 2.73 9.40 10.41
N ALA A 45 2.08 10.26 11.20
CA ALA A 45 2.61 10.71 12.47
C ALA A 45 2.79 9.55 13.46
N LEU A 46 1.81 8.64 13.53
CA LEU A 46 1.91 7.44 14.36
C LEU A 46 3.10 6.59 13.94
N MET A 47 3.27 6.37 12.63
CA MET A 47 4.28 5.51 12.01
C MET A 47 5.74 5.95 12.23
N LEU A 48 5.98 7.23 12.48
CA LEU A 48 7.34 7.74 12.70
C LEU A 48 8.02 7.00 13.86
N ASN A 49 7.32 6.83 14.98
CA ASN A 49 7.85 6.17 16.17
C ASN A 49 8.17 4.68 15.93
N GLN A 50 7.31 3.93 15.21
CA GLN A 50 7.58 2.51 14.92
C GLN A 50 8.70 2.36 13.89
N ILE A 51 8.86 3.33 12.99
CA ILE A 51 9.95 3.34 12.02
C ILE A 51 11.27 3.69 12.69
N GLU A 52 11.32 4.61 13.66
CA GLU A 52 12.51 4.88 14.46
C GLU A 52 12.95 3.63 15.23
N PHE A 53 12.02 2.97 15.93
CA PHE A 53 12.30 1.69 16.60
C PHE A 53 12.74 0.58 15.64
N GLY A 54 12.11 0.52 14.46
CA GLY A 54 12.47 -0.42 13.42
C GLY A 54 13.84 -0.13 12.81
N LEU A 55 14.17 1.15 12.65
CA LEU A 55 15.43 1.64 12.10
C LEU A 55 16.58 1.34 13.07
N ASP A 56 16.43 1.62 14.36
CA ASP A 56 17.44 1.29 15.37
C ASP A 56 17.79 -0.20 15.36
N LYS A 57 16.77 -1.07 15.25
CA LYS A 57 16.96 -2.52 15.17
C LYS A 57 17.50 -3.01 13.83
N ALA A 58 17.07 -2.40 12.72
CA ALA A 58 17.55 -2.74 11.38
C ALA A 58 19.00 -2.27 11.15
N LEU A 59 19.40 -1.17 11.80
CA LEU A 59 20.78 -0.65 11.81
C LEU A 59 21.66 -1.41 12.81
N ALA A 60 21.11 -1.86 13.94
CA ALA A 60 21.84 -2.60 14.97
C ALA A 60 22.14 -4.05 14.58
N LYS A 61 22.98 -4.31 13.57
CA LYS A 61 23.52 -5.65 13.17
C LYS A 61 22.50 -6.81 13.10
N GLY A 62 21.21 -6.50 13.10
CA GLY A 62 20.11 -7.43 13.28
C GLY A 62 19.64 -7.92 11.93
N GLY A 63 19.77 -9.22 11.69
CA GLY A 63 19.59 -9.84 10.38
C GLY A 63 18.27 -9.52 9.67
N GLY A 64 18.27 -9.81 8.38
CA GLY A 64 17.12 -9.65 7.48
C GLY A 64 15.75 -10.09 7.97
N LEU A 65 15.72 -11.08 8.86
CA LEU A 65 14.49 -11.57 9.50
C LEU A 65 13.85 -10.53 10.42
N LEU A 66 14.64 -9.77 11.20
CA LEU A 66 14.11 -8.69 12.05
C LEU A 66 13.50 -7.59 11.20
N ALA A 67 14.14 -7.23 10.09
CA ALA A 67 13.60 -6.28 9.13
C ALA A 67 12.26 -6.74 8.53
N ILE A 68 12.11 -8.03 8.21
CA ILE A 68 10.82 -8.62 7.79
C ILE A 68 9.78 -8.49 8.90
N LEU A 69 10.11 -8.84 10.14
CA LEU A 69 9.18 -8.74 11.28
C LEU A 69 8.73 -7.29 11.54
N ILE A 70 9.65 -6.33 11.41
CA ILE A 70 9.33 -4.90 11.51
C ILE A 70 8.33 -4.51 10.42
N GLY A 71 8.57 -4.92 9.17
CA GLY A 71 7.65 -4.67 8.05
C GLY A 71 6.25 -5.23 8.29
N ILE A 72 6.16 -6.45 8.84
CA ILE A 72 4.90 -7.09 9.22
C ILE A 72 4.18 -6.24 10.27
N LEU A 73 4.86 -5.89 11.37
CA LEU A 73 4.26 -5.16 12.49
C LEU A 73 3.79 -3.76 12.10
N ILE A 74 4.59 -3.04 11.29
CA ILE A 74 4.23 -1.72 10.79
C ILE A 74 2.97 -1.81 9.93
N THR A 75 2.95 -2.72 8.96
CA THR A 75 1.81 -2.81 8.02
C THR A 75 0.59 -3.46 8.66
N PHE A 76 0.77 -4.34 9.65
CA PHE A 76 -0.32 -4.85 10.46
C PHE A 76 -1.02 -3.74 11.25
N SER A 77 -0.23 -2.87 11.89
CA SER A 77 -0.76 -1.78 12.73
C SER A 77 -1.51 -0.74 11.91
N VAL A 78 -0.97 -0.42 10.72
CA VAL A 78 -1.45 0.68 9.89
C VAL A 78 -2.44 0.19 8.84
N GLN A 79 -2.35 -1.07 8.43
CA GLN A 79 -3.18 -1.70 7.38
C GLN A 79 -3.15 -0.95 6.04
N SER A 80 -2.13 -0.11 5.81
CA SER A 80 -1.98 0.70 4.61
C SER A 80 -0.56 0.63 4.07
N SER A 81 -0.39 -0.17 3.03
CA SER A 81 0.89 -0.33 2.33
C SER A 81 1.38 0.95 1.65
N SER A 82 0.47 1.84 1.24
CA SER A 82 0.80 3.14 0.66
C SER A 82 1.42 4.09 1.67
N ILE A 83 1.02 4.03 2.94
CA ILE A 83 1.62 4.83 4.00
C ILE A 83 3.00 4.29 4.38
N THR A 84 3.14 2.96 4.53
CA THR A 84 4.44 2.30 4.75
C THR A 84 5.47 2.69 3.69
N THR A 85 5.11 2.59 2.42
CA THR A 85 6.00 2.97 1.31
C THR A 85 6.27 4.48 1.25
N SER A 86 5.27 5.33 1.52
CA SER A 86 5.43 6.79 1.56
C SER A 86 6.44 7.28 2.59
N ILE A 87 6.70 6.53 3.65
CA ILE A 87 7.70 6.89 4.67
C ILE A 87 9.04 6.21 4.37
N LEU A 88 9.05 4.94 3.93
CA LEU A 88 10.29 4.25 3.60
C LEU A 88 11.05 4.90 2.43
N VAL A 89 10.35 5.33 1.37
CA VAL A 89 10.98 5.94 0.19
C VAL A 89 11.85 7.17 0.55
N PRO A 90 11.36 8.19 1.27
CA PRO A 90 12.18 9.33 1.64
C PRO A 90 13.30 8.98 2.64
N ILE A 91 13.10 8.02 3.55
CA ILE A 91 14.16 7.57 4.49
C ILE A 91 15.30 6.85 3.75
N VAL A 92 14.96 6.05 2.74
CA VAL A 92 15.98 5.45 1.85
C VAL A 92 16.64 6.52 1.00
N GLY A 93 15.86 7.48 0.50
CA GLY A 93 16.35 8.61 -0.29
C GLY A 93 17.30 9.55 0.48
N SER A 94 17.12 9.70 1.79
CA SER A 94 18.02 10.47 2.66
C SER A 94 19.27 9.70 3.09
N GLY A 95 19.36 8.40 2.77
CA GLY A 95 20.48 7.53 3.13
C GLY A 95 20.44 7.00 4.57
N ILE A 96 19.40 7.32 5.34
CA ILE A 96 19.22 6.82 6.70
C ILE A 96 19.03 5.29 6.70
N LEU A 97 18.31 4.75 5.71
CA LEU A 97 18.10 3.32 5.53
C LEU A 97 18.66 2.87 4.18
N SER A 98 19.46 1.81 4.17
CA SER A 98 19.97 1.22 2.93
C SER A 98 18.86 0.48 2.15
N ILE A 99 19.01 0.37 0.83
CA ILE A 99 18.09 -0.40 -0.03
C ILE A 99 18.06 -1.88 0.41
N GLU A 100 19.18 -2.41 0.88
CA GLU A 100 19.36 -3.76 1.39
C GLU A 100 18.52 -4.04 2.63
N ASN A 101 18.34 -3.03 3.49
CA ASN A 101 17.51 -3.13 4.69
C ASN A 101 16.05 -2.76 4.38
N ALA A 102 15.80 -1.88 3.42
CA ALA A 102 14.45 -1.54 2.97
C ALA A 102 13.75 -2.71 2.26
N PHE A 103 14.49 -3.55 1.55
CA PHE A 103 13.95 -4.72 0.86
C PHE A 103 13.24 -5.73 1.80
N PRO A 104 13.89 -6.28 2.86
CA PRO A 104 13.21 -7.16 3.81
C PRO A 104 12.05 -6.48 4.55
N ILE A 105 12.12 -5.18 4.86
CA ILE A 105 10.98 -4.45 5.44
C ILE A 105 9.80 -4.46 4.47
N THR A 106 10.05 -4.24 3.18
CA THR A 106 9.00 -4.27 2.15
C THR A 106 8.39 -5.66 1.99
N LEU A 107 9.20 -6.73 2.05
CA LEU A 107 8.69 -8.10 2.05
C LEU A 107 7.80 -8.38 3.27
N GLY A 108 8.22 -7.91 4.45
CA GLY A 108 7.41 -7.96 5.66
C GLY A 108 6.10 -7.20 5.53
N ALA A 109 6.12 -6.02 4.93
CA ALA A 109 4.92 -5.21 4.70
C ALA A 109 3.90 -5.92 3.80
N ASN A 110 4.36 -6.66 2.78
CA ASN A 110 3.47 -7.45 1.93
C ASN A 110 2.80 -8.59 2.71
N ILE A 111 3.53 -9.27 3.60
CA ILE A 111 2.95 -10.24 4.53
C ILE A 111 1.95 -9.53 5.47
N GLY A 112 2.30 -8.38 6.03
CA GLY A 112 1.41 -7.64 6.92
C GLY A 112 0.08 -7.24 6.28
N THR A 113 0.07 -6.96 4.97
CA THR A 113 -1.15 -6.58 4.22
C THR A 113 -2.20 -7.71 4.21
N THR A 114 -1.79 -8.97 4.31
CA THR A 114 -2.73 -10.11 4.26
C THR A 114 -3.68 -10.16 5.46
N ILE A 115 -3.36 -9.45 6.56
CA ILE A 115 -4.26 -9.36 7.71
C ILE A 115 -5.59 -8.71 7.36
N THR A 116 -5.61 -7.78 6.41
CA THR A 116 -6.84 -7.09 6.00
C THR A 116 -7.84 -8.09 5.42
N ALA A 117 -7.38 -9.03 4.62
CA ALA A 117 -8.20 -10.11 4.08
C ALA A 117 -8.69 -11.06 5.20
N VAL A 118 -7.84 -11.36 6.19
CA VAL A 118 -8.23 -12.18 7.36
C VAL A 118 -9.31 -11.48 8.18
N LEU A 119 -9.15 -10.19 8.50
CA LEU A 119 -10.17 -9.42 9.22
C LEU A 119 -11.47 -9.31 8.42
N ALA A 120 -11.37 -9.05 7.12
CA ALA A 120 -12.54 -9.01 6.23
C ALA A 120 -13.27 -10.36 6.17
N SER A 121 -12.54 -11.48 6.23
CA SER A 121 -13.16 -12.81 6.22
C SER A 121 -14.04 -13.10 7.42
N PHE A 122 -13.78 -12.47 8.58
CA PHE A 122 -14.64 -12.60 9.76
C PHE A 122 -15.92 -11.77 9.69
N ALA A 123 -15.98 -10.78 8.79
CA ALA A 123 -17.18 -9.97 8.56
C ALA A 123 -18.14 -10.61 7.54
N VAL A 124 -17.73 -11.70 6.89
CA VAL A 124 -18.53 -12.42 5.89
C VAL A 124 -18.94 -13.77 6.46
N ASP A 125 -20.23 -14.09 6.39
CA ASP A 125 -20.78 -15.38 6.80
C ASP A 125 -20.64 -16.43 5.68
N ASP A 126 -19.42 -16.60 5.16
CA ASP A 126 -19.09 -17.56 4.11
C ASP A 126 -17.69 -18.16 4.37
N PRO A 127 -17.58 -19.50 4.54
CA PRO A 127 -16.30 -20.20 4.67
C PRO A 127 -15.32 -19.94 3.50
N ALA A 128 -15.82 -19.57 2.32
CA ALA A 128 -14.98 -19.17 1.19
C ALA A 128 -14.14 -17.92 1.51
N GLY A 129 -14.66 -16.98 2.32
CA GLY A 129 -13.95 -15.78 2.72
C GLY A 129 -12.66 -16.09 3.49
N LEU A 130 -12.74 -16.98 4.49
CA LEU A 130 -11.57 -17.41 5.26
C LEU A 130 -10.59 -18.19 4.38
N THR A 131 -11.11 -19.03 3.50
CA THR A 131 -10.30 -19.79 2.54
C THR A 131 -9.46 -18.83 1.68
N ILE A 132 -10.06 -17.81 1.08
CA ILE A 132 -9.36 -16.82 0.25
C ILE A 132 -8.32 -16.04 1.06
N ALA A 133 -8.67 -15.63 2.29
CA ALA A 133 -7.75 -14.92 3.18
C ALA A 133 -6.51 -15.77 3.51
N LEU A 134 -6.69 -17.05 3.82
CA LEU A 134 -5.59 -17.97 4.10
C LEU A 134 -4.72 -18.21 2.86
N HIS A 135 -5.31 -18.35 1.67
CA HIS A 135 -4.54 -18.43 0.42
C HIS A 135 -3.62 -17.21 0.26
N HIS A 136 -4.15 -16.01 0.55
CA HIS A 136 -3.36 -14.78 0.46
C HIS A 136 -2.20 -14.74 1.48
N VAL A 137 -2.46 -15.17 2.73
CA VAL A 137 -1.43 -15.30 3.78
C VAL A 137 -0.33 -16.28 3.35
N PHE A 138 -0.70 -17.50 2.95
CA PHE A 138 0.26 -18.55 2.60
C PHE A 138 1.05 -18.20 1.35
N PHE A 139 0.42 -17.62 0.33
CA PHE A 139 1.11 -17.18 -0.88
C PHE A 139 2.22 -16.17 -0.57
N ASN A 140 1.94 -15.15 0.24
CA ASN A 140 2.94 -14.15 0.62
C ASN A 140 4.02 -14.75 1.53
N LEU A 141 3.63 -15.56 2.51
CA LEU A 141 4.57 -16.16 3.46
C LEU A 141 5.54 -17.13 2.77
N ILE A 142 5.02 -18.06 1.96
CA ILE A 142 5.82 -19.02 1.20
C ILE A 142 6.70 -18.30 0.19
N GLY A 143 6.16 -17.30 -0.52
CA GLY A 143 6.93 -16.47 -1.44
C GLY A 143 8.17 -15.85 -0.77
N VAL A 144 8.02 -15.27 0.42
CA VAL A 144 9.14 -14.71 1.19
C VAL A 144 10.11 -15.79 1.66
N ILE A 145 9.60 -16.94 2.15
CA ILE A 145 10.44 -18.06 2.62
C ILE A 145 11.28 -18.65 1.47
N ILE A 146 10.76 -18.69 0.25
CA ILE A 146 11.50 -19.20 -0.92
C ILE A 146 12.49 -18.14 -1.42
N VAL A 147 12.07 -16.89 -1.54
CA VAL A 147 12.85 -15.83 -2.20
C VAL A 147 13.94 -15.26 -1.31
N TYR A 148 13.65 -14.99 -0.04
CA TYR A 148 14.53 -14.20 0.82
C TYR A 148 15.81 -14.93 1.28
N PRO A 149 15.77 -16.21 1.70
CA PRO A 149 16.97 -16.93 2.12
C PRO A 149 17.97 -17.16 0.99
N VAL A 150 17.48 -17.31 -0.25
CA VAL A 150 18.31 -17.55 -1.42
C VAL A 150 18.98 -16.26 -1.87
N LYS A 151 20.25 -16.07 -1.49
CA LYS A 151 21.03 -14.85 -1.79
C LYS A 151 21.00 -14.46 -3.26
N ALA A 152 21.06 -15.44 -4.17
CA ALA A 152 21.01 -15.21 -5.61
C ALA A 152 19.71 -14.51 -6.02
N VAL A 153 18.55 -14.98 -5.52
CA VAL A 153 17.24 -14.40 -5.83
C VAL A 153 17.06 -13.07 -5.11
N ARG A 154 17.37 -13.00 -3.81
CA ARG A 154 17.28 -11.77 -3.01
C ARG A 154 18.07 -10.61 -3.59
N ASN A 155 19.25 -10.87 -4.14
CA ASN A 155 20.12 -9.80 -4.64
C ASN A 155 19.65 -9.24 -6.00
N ILE A 156 18.81 -9.95 -6.75
CA ILE A 156 18.28 -9.48 -8.04
C ILE A 156 17.51 -8.14 -7.86
N PRO A 157 16.41 -8.08 -7.08
CA PRO A 157 15.64 -6.84 -6.93
C PRO A 157 16.46 -5.71 -6.29
N VAL A 158 17.29 -6.03 -5.30
CA VAL A 158 18.16 -5.06 -4.63
C VAL A 158 19.16 -4.42 -5.61
N ASN A 159 19.82 -5.24 -6.44
CA ASN A 159 20.79 -4.74 -7.41
C ASN A 159 20.12 -3.98 -8.55
N LEU A 160 18.95 -4.42 -9.01
CA LEU A 160 18.16 -3.70 -10.01
C LEU A 160 17.72 -2.34 -9.48
N ALA A 161 17.22 -2.26 -8.25
CA ALA A 161 16.84 -1.00 -7.61
C ALA A 161 18.03 -0.03 -7.50
N LYS A 162 19.21 -0.52 -7.10
CA LYS A 162 20.44 0.28 -7.06
C LYS A 162 20.90 0.78 -8.43
N ARG A 163 20.86 -0.09 -9.45
CA ARG A 163 21.23 0.31 -10.81
C ARG A 163 20.26 1.36 -11.34
N LEU A 164 18.96 1.14 -11.15
CA LEU A 164 17.91 2.07 -11.58
C LEU A 164 18.04 3.42 -10.88
N SER A 165 18.37 3.45 -9.58
CA SER A 165 18.54 4.71 -8.85
C SER A 165 19.71 5.54 -9.37
N VAL A 166 20.86 4.91 -9.67
CA VAL A 166 22.04 5.59 -10.25
C VAL A 166 21.74 6.13 -11.64
N ILE A 167 21.07 5.35 -12.49
CA ILE A 167 20.70 5.76 -13.85
C ILE A 167 19.71 6.94 -13.80
N THR A 168 18.69 6.83 -12.94
CA THR A 168 17.65 7.85 -12.78
C THR A 168 18.21 9.16 -12.21
N ALA A 169 19.18 9.07 -11.29
CA ALA A 169 19.86 10.24 -10.74
C ALA A 169 20.56 11.07 -11.83
N LYS A 170 21.11 10.41 -12.86
CA LYS A 170 21.73 11.07 -14.01
C LYS A 170 20.71 11.53 -15.07
N ARG A 171 19.61 10.80 -15.23
CA ARG A 171 18.61 11.02 -16.29
C ARG A 171 17.20 10.85 -15.76
N ARG A 172 16.59 11.94 -15.29
CA ARG A 172 15.27 11.95 -14.63
C ARG A 172 14.14 11.37 -15.50
N TYR A 173 14.21 11.53 -16.83
CA TYR A 173 13.18 11.01 -17.74
C TYR A 173 13.09 9.47 -17.72
N ILE A 174 14.14 8.76 -17.29
CA ILE A 174 14.14 7.30 -17.21
C ILE A 174 13.15 6.80 -16.15
N ALA A 175 12.95 7.54 -15.05
CA ALA A 175 11.90 7.21 -14.08
C ALA A 175 10.51 7.28 -14.70
N ILE A 176 10.25 8.34 -15.49
CA ILE A 176 8.97 8.53 -16.18
C ILE A 176 8.74 7.39 -17.17
N LEU A 177 9.75 7.08 -17.99
CA LEU A 177 9.68 5.98 -18.95
C LEU A 177 9.46 4.64 -18.24
N TYR A 178 10.17 4.36 -17.15
CA TYR A 178 10.00 3.13 -16.36
C TYR A 178 8.57 2.99 -15.85
N VAL A 179 7.98 4.06 -15.30
CA VAL A 179 6.60 4.04 -14.81
C VAL A 179 5.63 3.83 -15.96
N LEU A 180 5.75 4.57 -17.07
CA LEU A 180 4.87 4.41 -18.23
C LEU A 180 4.98 3.01 -18.84
N VAL A 181 6.18 2.47 -18.98
CA VAL A 181 6.37 1.12 -19.54
C VAL A 181 5.79 0.07 -18.61
N THR A 182 6.13 0.11 -17.32
CA THR A 182 5.79 -0.97 -16.38
C THR A 182 4.31 -0.96 -15.98
N PHE A 183 3.73 0.22 -15.75
CA PHE A 183 2.35 0.33 -15.23
C PHE A 183 1.29 0.59 -16.30
N LEU A 184 1.67 1.02 -17.51
CA LEU A 184 0.71 1.31 -18.58
C LEU A 184 0.94 0.42 -19.81
N LEU A 185 2.11 0.50 -20.43
CA LEU A 185 2.35 -0.18 -21.71
C LEU A 185 2.38 -1.71 -21.57
N LEU A 186 3.06 -2.25 -20.56
CA LEU A 186 3.20 -3.68 -20.38
C LEU A 186 1.87 -4.38 -20.04
N PRO A 187 1.04 -3.87 -19.10
CA PRO A 187 -0.31 -4.39 -18.91
C PRO A 187 -1.18 -4.27 -20.15
N LEU A 188 -1.15 -3.13 -20.85
CA LEU A 188 -1.92 -2.92 -22.08
C LEU A 188 -1.54 -3.92 -23.17
N LEU A 189 -0.24 -4.16 -23.34
CA LEU A 189 0.29 -5.12 -24.30
C LEU A 189 -0.12 -6.55 -23.92
N GLY A 190 -0.13 -6.88 -22.62
CA GLY A 190 -0.70 -8.14 -22.12
C GLY A 190 -2.18 -8.30 -22.49
N VAL A 191 -3.00 -7.27 -22.29
CA VAL A 191 -4.42 -7.31 -22.69
C VAL A 191 -4.55 -7.51 -24.20
N VAL A 192 -3.78 -6.80 -25.03
CA VAL A 192 -3.86 -6.92 -26.49
C VAL A 192 -3.39 -8.28 -27.01
N LEU A 193 -2.40 -8.91 -26.36
CA LEU A 193 -1.88 -10.22 -26.78
C LEU A 193 -2.74 -11.40 -26.32
N PHE A 194 -3.47 -11.25 -25.21
CA PHE A 194 -4.25 -12.33 -24.59
C PHE A 194 -5.77 -12.14 -24.66
N ASN A 195 -6.26 -11.04 -25.27
CA ASN A 195 -7.63 -10.93 -25.81
C ASN A 195 -7.68 -11.45 -27.25
#